data_AF-A0A661CWQ6-F1
#
_entry.id   AF-A0A661CWQ6-F1
#
_cell.length_a   1.000
_cell.length_b   1.000
_cell.length_c   1.000
_cell.angle_alpha   90.00
_cell.angle_beta   90.00
_cell.angle_gamma   90.00
#
_symmetry.space_group_name_H-M   'P 1'
#
loop_
_entity.id
_entity.type
_entity.pdbx_description
1 polymer ?
#
loop_
_entity_poly.entity_id
_entity_poly.type
_entity_poly.pdbx_seq_one_letter_code
_entity_poly.pdbx_strand_id
1 'polypeptide(L)'
;MESTGDAPRRRRRRTPIGSETVRESTDGVSSGFSVPDEDLADTIVDINRLVEQKATGTDSPLPETSLNIYDKETRLRFIHKMRMRDLPKAEMCKRLGVSMGTLNSDIKELYSRLREGARKLDVNELIGDSIATYNEVLSMALNHASNVELPTPTRLAALRTVLSAKNDMHRFLNLAGFYDVAVYTKKETKTENDIGQLIKVTQAILNEDNTAENTQIPSALRAEVEHELDEIRLF
;
A
#
# COMPACT_ATOMS: atom_id res chain seq x y z
N MET A 1 -51.90 -6.88 -40.98
CA MET A 1 -52.25 -6.55 -39.58
C MET A 1 -51.59 -7.60 -38.71
N GLU A 2 -50.35 -7.36 -38.29
CA GLU A 2 -49.62 -8.25 -37.40
C GLU A 2 -49.36 -7.48 -36.10
N SER A 3 -50.08 -7.85 -35.05
CA SER A 3 -49.93 -7.27 -33.72
C SER A 3 -48.80 -7.97 -32.98
N THR A 4 -47.62 -7.36 -32.92
CA THR A 4 -46.54 -7.76 -32.04
C THR A 4 -46.93 -7.44 -30.60
N GLY A 5 -47.18 -8.51 -29.83
CA GLY A 5 -47.55 -8.46 -28.41
C GLY A 5 -46.39 -7.99 -27.54
N ASP A 6 -46.66 -6.91 -26.80
CA ASP A 6 -45.76 -6.31 -25.82
C ASP A 6 -45.85 -7.10 -24.49
N ALA A 7 -44.75 -7.75 -24.09
CA ALA A 7 -44.70 -8.58 -22.90
C ALA A 7 -44.47 -7.73 -21.64
N PRO A 8 -45.23 -7.93 -20.55
CA PRO A 8 -45.15 -7.07 -19.37
C PRO A 8 -43.84 -7.28 -18.59
N ARG A 9 -43.04 -6.21 -18.48
CA ARG A 9 -41.84 -6.15 -17.64
C ARG A 9 -42.22 -6.36 -16.17
N ARG A 10 -41.87 -7.52 -15.61
CA ARG A 10 -41.95 -7.83 -14.18
C ARG A 10 -41.10 -6.83 -13.38
N ARG A 11 -41.76 -5.86 -12.74
CA ARG A 11 -41.16 -5.01 -11.71
C ARG A 11 -40.73 -5.87 -10.52
N ARG A 12 -39.43 -6.10 -10.37
CA ARG A 12 -38.87 -6.69 -9.14
C ARG A 12 -39.14 -5.72 -7.99
N ARG A 13 -40.02 -6.14 -7.06
CA ARG A 13 -40.22 -5.45 -5.78
C ARG A 13 -38.90 -5.49 -5.01
N ARG A 14 -38.29 -4.33 -4.79
CA ARG A 14 -37.22 -4.18 -3.80
C ARG A 14 -37.86 -4.31 -2.43
N THR A 15 -37.50 -5.36 -1.69
CA THR A 15 -37.78 -5.46 -0.26
C THR A 15 -36.99 -4.36 0.46
N PRO A 16 -37.60 -3.66 1.44
CA PRO A 16 -36.87 -2.71 2.27
C PRO A 16 -35.86 -3.47 3.13
N ILE A 17 -34.58 -3.10 2.98
CA ILE A 17 -33.49 -3.56 3.84
C ILE A 17 -33.76 -2.97 5.22
N GLY A 18 -33.82 -3.85 6.23
CA GLY A 18 -34.05 -3.48 7.61
C GLY A 18 -33.03 -2.45 8.09
N SER A 19 -33.52 -1.41 8.76
CA SER A 19 -32.72 -0.48 9.53
C SER A 19 -32.21 -1.19 10.79
N GLU A 20 -31.12 -1.94 10.66
CA GLU A 20 -30.35 -2.38 11.82
C GLU A 20 -29.68 -1.15 12.43
N THR A 21 -30.10 -0.84 13.65
CA THR A 21 -29.47 0.12 14.53
C THR A 21 -28.05 -0.34 14.82
N VAL A 22 -27.09 0.23 14.09
CA VAL A 22 -25.66 0.14 14.40
C VAL A 22 -25.45 0.77 15.77
N ARG A 23 -25.25 -0.07 16.79
CA ARG A 23 -24.70 0.36 18.07
C ARG A 23 -23.23 0.68 17.82
N GLU A 24 -22.90 1.97 17.82
CA GLU A 24 -21.52 2.45 17.92
C GLU A 24 -20.91 1.95 19.23
N SER A 25 -20.22 0.82 19.17
CA SER A 25 -19.23 0.43 20.17
C SER A 25 -17.98 1.27 19.91
N THR A 26 -17.84 2.37 20.65
CA THR A 26 -16.60 3.15 20.75
C THR A 26 -15.63 2.44 21.68
N ASP A 27 -15.23 1.21 21.33
CA ASP A 27 -14.11 0.56 21.98
C ASP A 27 -12.85 0.92 21.20
N GLY A 28 -12.02 1.73 21.87
CA GLY A 28 -10.85 2.40 21.32
C GLY A 28 -9.82 1.43 20.77
N VAL A 29 -9.68 1.43 19.45
CA VAL A 29 -8.44 1.07 18.79
C VAL A 29 -7.63 2.36 18.72
N SER A 30 -6.78 2.60 19.71
CA SER A 30 -5.69 3.56 19.60
C SER A 30 -4.69 3.01 18.57
N SER A 31 -4.99 3.18 17.29
CA SER A 31 -4.01 2.97 16.24
C SER A 31 -2.87 3.94 16.51
N GLY A 32 -1.75 3.40 16.99
CA GLY A 32 -0.50 4.10 17.21
C GLY A 32 -0.01 4.68 15.89
N PHE A 33 -0.50 5.87 15.57
CA PHE A 33 0.13 6.74 14.61
C PHE A 33 1.28 7.40 15.37
N SER A 34 2.41 6.70 15.47
CA SER A 34 3.66 7.29 15.95
C SER A 34 4.13 8.27 14.89
N VAL A 35 3.73 9.53 15.04
CA VAL A 35 4.47 10.63 14.41
C VAL A 35 5.89 10.53 14.97
N PRO A 36 6.95 10.55 14.14
CA PRO A 36 8.32 10.54 14.65
C PRO A 36 8.48 11.67 15.67
N ASP A 37 8.82 11.30 16.91
CA ASP A 37 8.82 12.18 18.08
C ASP A 37 9.77 13.39 17.95
N GLU A 38 10.68 13.38 16.97
CA GLU A 38 11.65 14.46 16.73
C GLU A 38 10.97 15.77 16.28
N ASP A 39 9.98 15.71 15.39
CA ASP A 39 9.27 16.92 14.93
C ASP A 39 8.34 17.50 16.01
N LEU A 40 7.83 16.64 16.89
CA LEU A 40 6.96 17.05 18.01
C LEU A 40 7.77 17.63 19.16
N ALA A 41 8.97 17.09 19.44
CA ALA A 41 9.87 17.64 20.45
C ALA A 41 10.29 19.09 20.11
N ASP A 42 10.62 19.37 18.85
CA ASP A 42 10.99 20.72 18.42
C ASP A 42 9.81 21.71 18.56
N THR A 43 8.60 21.29 18.20
CA THR A 43 7.41 22.14 18.37
C THR A 43 7.02 22.35 19.84
N ILE A 44 7.22 21.36 20.71
CA ILE A 44 6.93 21.48 22.16
C ILE A 44 7.97 22.36 22.85
N VAL A 45 9.25 22.27 22.46
CA VAL A 45 10.32 23.14 22.96
C VAL A 45 10.04 24.59 22.57
N ASP A 46 9.59 24.84 21.35
CA ASP A 46 9.23 26.19 20.89
C ASP A 46 7.98 26.75 21.59
N ILE A 47 6.96 25.93 21.87
CA ILE A 47 5.78 26.35 22.63
C ILE A 47 6.15 26.72 24.08
N ASN A 48 6.97 25.91 24.76
CA ASN A 48 7.37 26.21 26.14
C ASN A 48 8.25 27.46 26.21
N ARG A 49 9.14 27.67 25.23
CA ARG A 49 9.94 28.89 25.12
C ARG A 49 9.09 30.15 24.89
N LEU A 50 8.00 30.04 24.14
CA LEU A 50 7.02 31.12 23.94
C LEU A 50 6.19 31.41 25.21
N VAL A 51 5.89 30.40 26.02
CA VAL A 51 5.21 30.57 27.31
C VAL A 51 6.14 31.25 28.32
N GLU A 52 7.40 30.86 28.38
CA GLU A 52 8.40 31.51 29.24
C GLU A 52 8.64 32.97 28.85
N GLN A 53 8.73 33.27 27.54
CA GLN A 53 8.86 34.65 27.05
C GLN A 53 7.64 35.53 27.36
N LYS A 54 6.43 34.96 27.35
CA LYS A 54 5.21 35.65 27.80
C LYS A 54 5.21 35.90 29.31
N ALA A 55 5.79 34.99 30.09
CA ALA A 55 5.86 35.11 31.55
C ALA A 55 6.89 36.15 32.01
N THR A 56 7.97 36.38 31.26
CA THR A 56 9.04 37.32 31.63
C THR A 56 8.75 38.80 31.34
N GLY A 57 7.60 39.14 30.74
CA GLY A 57 7.15 40.54 30.58
C GLY A 57 8.12 41.45 29.80
N THR A 58 9.06 40.86 29.07
CA THR A 58 9.96 41.60 28.19
C THR A 58 9.30 41.70 26.83
N ASP A 59 8.66 42.85 26.58
CA ASP A 59 8.15 43.30 25.27
C ASP A 59 9.29 43.53 24.26
N SER A 60 10.17 42.54 24.10
CA SER A 60 11.04 42.48 22.93
C SER A 60 10.15 42.05 21.77
N PRO A 61 9.97 42.87 20.72
CA PRO A 61 9.16 42.48 19.57
C PRO A 61 9.74 41.17 19.02
N LEU A 62 8.92 40.12 19.06
CA LEU A 62 9.23 38.86 18.40
C LEU A 62 9.70 39.17 16.98
N PRO A 63 10.71 38.48 16.45
CA PRO A 63 11.13 38.69 15.07
C PRO A 63 9.92 38.47 14.16
N GLU A 64 9.40 39.54 13.56
CA GLU A 64 8.18 39.55 12.72
C GLU A 64 8.22 38.51 11.58
N THR A 65 9.41 37.98 11.31
CA THR A 65 9.69 36.95 10.32
C THR A 65 9.16 35.57 10.71
N SER A 66 9.14 35.18 11.99
CA SER A 66 8.71 33.83 12.38
C SER A 66 7.20 33.63 12.25
N LEU A 67 6.40 34.60 12.71
CA LEU A 67 4.95 34.63 12.53
C LEU A 67 4.56 34.54 11.05
N ASN A 68 5.30 35.24 10.18
CA ASN A 68 5.10 35.21 8.74
C ASN A 68 5.42 33.83 8.12
N ILE A 69 6.41 33.10 8.65
CA ILE A 69 6.73 31.74 8.18
C ILE A 69 5.58 30.78 8.50
N TYR A 70 5.09 30.77 9.74
CA TYR A 70 4.00 29.88 10.14
C TYR A 70 2.70 30.17 9.37
N ASP A 71 2.34 31.44 9.19
CA ASP A 71 1.17 31.85 8.41
C ASP A 71 1.30 31.46 6.93
N LYS A 72 2.51 31.51 6.39
CA LYS A 72 2.79 31.06 5.03
C LYS A 72 2.64 29.55 4.89
N GLU A 73 3.11 28.76 5.85
CA GLU A 73 2.97 27.31 5.82
C GLU A 73 1.52 26.85 5.95
N THR A 74 0.76 27.45 6.87
CA THR A 74 -0.68 27.17 6.99
C THR A 74 -1.41 27.51 5.69
N ARG A 75 -1.08 28.66 5.07
CA ARG A 75 -1.61 29.06 3.76
C ARG A 75 -1.27 28.06 2.66
N LEU A 76 -0.01 27.61 2.57
CA LEU A 76 0.40 26.59 1.60
C LEU A 76 -0.37 25.27 1.79
N ARG A 77 -0.58 24.83 3.04
CA ARG A 77 -1.39 23.63 3.36
C ARG A 77 -2.85 23.79 2.90
N PHE A 78 -3.44 24.97 3.09
CA PHE A 78 -4.80 25.25 2.60
C PHE A 78 -4.87 25.29 1.07
N ILE A 79 -3.91 25.93 0.40
CA ILE A 79 -3.82 25.96 -1.07
C ILE A 79 -3.74 24.54 -1.62
N HIS A 80 -2.90 23.69 -1.03
CA HIS A 80 -2.77 22.28 -1.42
C HIS A 80 -4.11 21.54 -1.32
N LYS A 81 -4.80 21.65 -0.16
CA LYS A 81 -6.12 21.03 0.04
C LYS A 81 -7.18 21.54 -0.94
N MET A 82 -7.20 22.83 -1.24
CA MET A 82 -8.16 23.41 -2.18
C MET A 82 -7.90 22.98 -3.62
N ARG A 83 -6.61 22.82 -4.00
CA ARG A 83 -6.23 22.30 -5.31
C ARG A 83 -6.63 20.85 -5.51
N MET A 84 -6.53 20.02 -4.48
CA MET A 84 -7.00 18.62 -4.54
C MET A 84 -8.52 18.49 -4.70
N ARG A 85 -9.27 19.58 -4.50
CA ARG A 85 -10.74 19.65 -4.70
C ARG A 85 -11.12 20.39 -5.99
N ASP A 86 -10.14 20.68 -6.86
CA ASP A 86 -10.33 21.40 -8.12
C ASP A 86 -11.04 22.77 -7.98
N LEU A 87 -10.81 23.48 -6.88
CA LEU A 87 -11.39 24.82 -6.69
C LEU A 87 -10.76 25.85 -7.63
N PRO A 88 -11.55 26.77 -8.22
CA PRO A 88 -11.03 27.81 -9.09
C PRO A 88 -10.18 28.84 -8.31
N LYS A 89 -9.16 29.40 -8.95
CA LYS A 89 -8.21 30.33 -8.31
C LYS A 89 -8.85 31.57 -7.69
N ALA A 90 -9.89 32.11 -8.34
CA ALA A 90 -10.63 33.25 -7.82
C ALA A 90 -11.30 32.96 -6.48
N GLU A 91 -11.86 31.75 -6.31
CA GLU A 91 -12.50 31.35 -5.06
C GLU A 91 -11.46 31.08 -3.97
N MET A 92 -10.30 30.51 -4.32
CA MET A 92 -9.18 30.35 -3.38
C MET A 92 -8.68 31.70 -2.84
N CYS A 93 -8.54 32.71 -3.70
CA CYS A 93 -8.17 34.08 -3.29
C CYS A 93 -9.20 34.63 -2.29
N LYS A 94 -10.50 34.47 -2.60
CA LYS A 94 -11.60 34.95 -1.75
C LYS A 94 -11.61 34.27 -0.38
N ARG A 95 -11.38 32.95 -0.31
CA ARG A 95 -11.37 32.20 0.95
C ARG A 95 -10.16 32.49 1.83
N LEU A 96 -9.00 32.75 1.22
CA LEU A 96 -7.76 33.07 1.95
C LEU A 96 -7.64 34.56 2.29
N GLY A 97 -8.39 35.44 1.63
CA GLY A 97 -8.23 36.89 1.77
C GLY A 97 -6.93 37.41 1.15
N VAL A 98 -6.43 36.74 0.11
CA VAL A 98 -5.09 36.94 -0.45
C VAL A 98 -5.19 37.38 -1.91
N SER A 99 -4.29 38.26 -2.35
CA SER A 99 -4.26 38.74 -3.74
C SER A 99 -3.93 37.62 -4.73
N MET A 100 -4.34 37.76 -5.99
CA MET A 100 -4.04 36.77 -7.03
C MET A 100 -2.52 36.61 -7.27
N GLY A 101 -1.75 37.70 -7.13
CA GLY A 101 -0.29 37.68 -7.29
C GLY A 101 0.39 36.83 -6.21
N THR A 102 0.05 37.07 -4.95
CA THR A 102 0.53 36.29 -3.80
C THR A 102 0.13 34.82 -3.89
N LEU A 103 -1.12 34.52 -4.28
CA LEU A 103 -1.57 33.14 -4.49
C LEU A 103 -0.72 32.42 -5.58
N ASN A 104 -0.42 33.09 -6.70
CA ASN A 104 0.40 32.49 -7.74
C ASN A 104 1.84 32.25 -7.28
N SER A 105 2.39 33.13 -6.43
CA SER A 105 3.71 32.92 -5.82
C SER A 105 3.70 31.70 -4.89
N ASP A 106 2.71 31.61 -4.01
CA ASP A 106 2.57 30.47 -3.08
C ASP A 106 2.36 29.15 -3.83
N ILE A 107 1.59 29.15 -4.93
CA ILE A 107 1.40 27.97 -5.78
C ILE A 107 2.74 27.52 -6.40
N LYS A 108 3.56 28.46 -6.90
CA LYS A 108 4.88 28.13 -7.45
C LYS A 108 5.78 27.52 -6.40
N GLU A 109 5.79 28.10 -5.20
CA GLU A 109 6.57 27.57 -4.08
C GLU A 109 6.08 26.18 -3.65
N LEU A 110 4.76 25.98 -3.54
CA LEU A 110 4.17 24.67 -3.25
C LEU A 110 4.63 23.63 -4.27
N TYR A 111 4.59 23.93 -5.57
CA TYR A 111 5.06 23.00 -6.60
C TYR A 111 6.57 22.76 -6.53
N SER A 112 7.38 23.76 -6.18
CA SER A 112 8.83 23.57 -5.96
C SER A 112 9.06 22.58 -4.82
N ARG A 113 8.41 22.78 -3.67
CA ARG A 113 8.52 21.89 -2.51
C ARG A 113 8.03 20.47 -2.81
N LEU A 114 6.90 20.34 -3.49
CA LEU A 114 6.39 19.03 -3.91
C LEU A 114 7.35 18.32 -4.88
N ARG A 115 7.99 19.07 -5.78
CA ARG A 115 8.98 18.52 -6.71
C ARG A 115 10.27 18.13 -6.01
N GLU A 116 10.72 18.91 -5.04
CA GLU A 116 11.88 18.59 -4.21
C GLU A 116 11.60 17.36 -3.34
N GLY A 117 10.41 17.28 -2.72
CA GLY A 117 9.97 16.10 -2.00
C GLY A 117 9.89 14.87 -2.90
N ALA A 118 9.32 15.00 -4.09
CA ALA A 118 9.25 13.90 -5.05
C ALA A 118 10.63 13.44 -5.56
N ARG A 119 11.63 14.34 -5.64
CA ARG A 119 13.02 13.97 -5.98
C ARG A 119 13.72 13.21 -4.87
N LYS A 120 13.36 13.49 -3.61
CA LYS A 120 13.91 12.80 -2.44
C LYS A 120 13.28 11.43 -2.22
N LEU A 121 12.09 11.19 -2.78
CA LEU A 121 11.39 9.93 -2.65
C LEU A 121 12.08 8.87 -3.52
N ASP A 122 12.79 7.93 -2.88
CA ASP A 122 13.26 6.73 -3.56
C ASP A 122 12.08 5.79 -3.79
N VAL A 123 11.66 5.69 -5.05
CA VAL A 123 10.53 4.84 -5.45
C VAL A 123 10.82 3.37 -5.14
N ASN A 124 12.09 2.94 -5.19
CA ASN A 124 12.44 1.54 -4.93
C ASN A 124 12.31 1.20 -3.45
N GLU A 125 12.72 2.11 -2.56
CA GLU A 125 12.55 1.96 -1.11
C GLU A 125 11.06 1.88 -0.75
N LEU A 126 10.24 2.80 -1.29
CA LEU A 126 8.79 2.79 -1.08
C LEU A 126 8.13 1.49 -1.58
N ILE A 127 8.57 0.96 -2.73
CA ILE A 127 8.09 -0.33 -3.25
C ILE A 127 8.55 -1.47 -2.33
N GLY A 128 9.78 -1.43 -1.82
CA GLY A 128 10.29 -2.40 -0.85
C GLY A 128 9.47 -2.44 0.43
N ASP A 129 9.24 -1.27 1.03
CA ASP A 129 8.46 -1.12 2.26
C ASP A 129 7.02 -1.60 2.08
N SER A 130 6.36 -1.18 1.00
CA SER A 130 5.00 -1.63 0.71
C SER A 130 4.91 -3.16 0.51
N ILE A 131 5.85 -3.77 -0.21
CA ILE A 131 5.92 -5.25 -0.32
C ILE A 131 6.09 -5.89 1.06
N ALA A 132 6.95 -5.34 1.93
CA ALA A 132 7.14 -5.84 3.29
C ALA A 132 5.83 -5.80 4.09
N THR A 133 5.09 -4.69 4.03
CA THR A 133 3.78 -4.58 4.71
C THR A 133 2.75 -5.60 4.20
N TYR A 134 2.68 -5.85 2.89
CA TYR A 134 1.79 -6.88 2.34
C TYR A 134 2.17 -8.28 2.80
N ASN A 135 3.47 -8.59 2.88
CA ASN A 135 3.97 -9.87 3.37
C ASN A 135 3.68 -10.07 4.86
N GLU A 136 3.74 -9.01 5.67
CA GLU A 136 3.35 -9.05 7.07
C GLU A 136 1.85 -9.38 7.23
N VAL A 137 0.98 -8.65 6.54
CA VAL A 137 -0.47 -8.90 6.55
C VAL A 137 -0.80 -10.32 6.09
N LEU A 138 -0.11 -10.79 5.04
CA LEU A 138 -0.27 -12.14 4.52
C LEU A 138 0.16 -13.19 5.55
N SER A 139 1.28 -12.97 6.24
CA SER A 139 1.79 -13.87 7.27
C SER A 139 0.86 -13.94 8.47
N MET A 140 0.35 -12.80 8.95
CA MET A 140 -0.64 -12.75 10.03
C MET A 140 -1.93 -13.49 9.65
N ALA A 141 -2.44 -13.25 8.45
CA ALA A 141 -3.67 -13.88 7.98
C ALA A 141 -3.49 -15.39 7.75
N LEU A 142 -2.33 -15.85 7.26
CA LEU A 142 -2.01 -17.27 7.15
C LEU A 142 -1.90 -17.94 8.53
N ASN A 143 -1.28 -17.28 9.52
CA ASN A 143 -1.21 -17.79 10.89
C ASN A 143 -2.62 -17.98 11.49
N HIS A 144 -3.54 -17.05 11.23
CA HIS A 144 -4.94 -17.22 11.62
C HIS A 144 -5.65 -18.33 10.82
N ALA A 145 -5.35 -18.49 9.53
CA ALA A 145 -5.94 -19.55 8.72
C ALA A 145 -5.47 -20.95 9.14
N SER A 146 -4.20 -21.09 9.57
CA SER A 146 -3.59 -22.36 9.99
C SER A 146 -3.96 -22.78 11.41
N ASN A 147 -4.40 -21.86 12.27
CA ASN A 147 -4.76 -22.18 13.66
C ASN A 147 -6.07 -22.99 13.72
N VAL A 148 -5.96 -24.27 14.07
CA VAL A 148 -7.08 -25.23 14.14
C VAL A 148 -8.09 -24.86 15.23
N GLU A 149 -7.67 -24.14 16.27
CA GLU A 149 -8.54 -23.72 17.39
C GLU A 149 -9.55 -22.65 16.98
N LEU A 150 -9.30 -21.93 15.88
CA LEU A 150 -10.19 -20.87 15.41
C LEU A 150 -11.42 -21.44 14.68
N PRO A 151 -12.61 -20.84 14.88
CA PRO A 151 -13.82 -21.22 14.16
C PRO A 151 -13.62 -21.27 12.63
N THR A 152 -14.32 -22.19 11.95
CA THR A 152 -14.26 -22.28 10.47
C THR A 152 -14.55 -20.96 9.74
N PRO A 153 -15.48 -20.08 10.18
CA PRO A 153 -15.75 -18.83 9.47
C PRO A 153 -14.59 -17.84 9.56
N THR A 154 -13.87 -17.80 10.69
CA THR A 154 -12.76 -16.86 10.90
C THR A 154 -11.55 -17.28 10.06
N ARG A 155 -11.26 -18.59 10.00
CA ARG A 155 -10.23 -19.13 9.10
C ARG A 155 -10.52 -18.83 7.63
N LEU A 156 -11.78 -18.98 7.21
CA LEU A 156 -12.20 -18.65 5.84
C LEU A 156 -12.09 -17.15 5.55
N ALA A 157 -12.44 -16.29 6.52
CA ALA A 157 -12.23 -14.86 6.40
C ALA A 157 -10.73 -14.51 6.27
N ALA A 158 -9.87 -15.17 7.04
CA ALA A 158 -8.41 -15.00 6.95
C ALA A 158 -7.85 -15.43 5.59
N LEU A 159 -8.34 -16.53 5.01
CA LEU A 159 -7.96 -16.93 3.65
C LEU A 159 -8.40 -15.90 2.59
N ARG A 160 -9.58 -15.27 2.78
CA ARG A 160 -10.05 -14.19 1.89
C ARG A 160 -9.19 -12.94 2.01
N THR A 161 -8.74 -12.58 3.21
CA THR A 161 -7.84 -11.43 3.39
C THR A 161 -6.49 -11.68 2.74
N VAL A 162 -5.93 -12.90 2.84
CA VAL A 162 -4.71 -13.30 2.12
C VAL A 162 -4.87 -13.11 0.61
N LEU A 163 -5.96 -13.63 0.03
CA LEU A 163 -6.21 -13.50 -1.41
C LEU A 163 -6.41 -12.04 -1.84
N SER A 164 -7.11 -11.25 -1.02
CA SER A 164 -7.32 -9.82 -1.27
C SER A 164 -6.01 -9.05 -1.22
N ALA A 165 -5.18 -9.28 -0.19
CA ALA A 165 -3.89 -8.62 -0.02
C ALA A 165 -2.93 -8.95 -1.18
N LYS A 166 -2.87 -10.23 -1.60
CA LYS A 166 -2.04 -10.63 -2.74
C LYS A 166 -2.48 -9.97 -4.06
N ASN A 167 -3.79 -9.91 -4.31
CA ASN A 167 -4.32 -9.25 -5.50
C ASN A 167 -4.02 -7.74 -5.48
N ASP A 168 -4.21 -7.10 -4.32
CA ASP A 168 -3.92 -5.68 -4.14
C ASP A 168 -2.43 -5.37 -4.34
N MET A 169 -1.55 -6.18 -3.75
CA MET A 169 -0.11 -6.09 -3.97
C MET A 169 0.25 -6.18 -5.46
N HIS A 170 -0.31 -7.12 -6.21
CA HIS A 170 -0.07 -7.23 -7.65
C HIS A 170 -0.58 -6.00 -8.42
N ARG A 171 -1.74 -5.46 -8.06
CA ARG A 171 -2.27 -4.23 -8.67
C ARG A 171 -1.36 -3.04 -8.39
N PHE A 172 -0.90 -2.90 -7.14
CA PHE A 172 0.03 -1.87 -6.74
C PHE A 172 1.34 -1.95 -7.54
N LEU A 173 1.96 -3.13 -7.62
CA LEU A 173 3.20 -3.33 -8.37
C LEU A 173 3.04 -3.05 -9.87
N ASN A 174 1.88 -3.39 -10.44
CA ASN A 174 1.58 -3.06 -11.83
C ASN A 174 1.42 -1.55 -12.05
N LEU A 175 0.68 -0.86 -11.17
CA LEU A 175 0.51 0.59 -11.23
C LEU A 175 1.82 1.36 -11.00
N ALA A 176 2.70 0.82 -10.16
CA ALA A 176 4.03 1.38 -9.94
C ALA A 176 4.99 1.18 -11.14
N GLY A 177 4.60 0.42 -12.17
CA GLY A 177 5.46 0.09 -13.31
C GLY A 177 6.62 -0.85 -12.94
N PHE A 178 6.54 -1.51 -11.78
CA PHE A 178 7.60 -2.40 -11.30
C PHE A 178 7.85 -3.56 -12.27
N TYR A 179 6.78 -4.15 -12.79
CA TYR A 179 6.89 -5.25 -13.75
C TYR A 179 7.55 -4.84 -15.06
N ASP A 180 7.30 -3.61 -15.53
CA ASP A 180 7.94 -3.10 -16.74
C ASP A 180 9.46 -3.00 -16.53
N VAL A 181 9.90 -2.41 -15.43
CA VAL A 181 11.34 -2.28 -15.11
C VAL A 181 11.99 -3.65 -14.88
N ALA A 182 11.35 -4.54 -14.12
CA ALA A 182 11.88 -5.86 -13.79
C ALA A 182 12.08 -6.78 -15.00
N VAL A 183 11.26 -6.62 -16.05
CA VAL A 183 11.42 -7.35 -17.32
C VAL A 183 12.69 -6.90 -18.06
N TYR A 184 13.09 -5.63 -17.95
CA TYR A 184 14.26 -5.10 -18.65
C TYR A 184 15.57 -5.27 -17.86
N THR A 185 15.54 -5.26 -16.52
CA THR A 185 16.76 -5.37 -15.69
C THR A 185 17.42 -6.75 -15.71
N LYS A 186 16.70 -7.81 -16.12
CA LYS A 186 17.26 -9.17 -16.23
C LYS A 186 18.09 -9.43 -17.49
N LYS A 187 18.21 -8.48 -18.42
CA LYS A 187 18.86 -8.72 -19.73
C LYS A 187 20.37 -8.51 -19.80
N GLU A 188 21.02 -7.97 -18.77
CA GLU A 188 22.45 -7.65 -18.89
C GLU A 188 23.41 -8.83 -18.64
N THR A 189 22.94 -9.99 -18.14
CA THR A 189 23.85 -11.10 -17.79
C THR A 189 23.53 -12.49 -18.34
N LYS A 190 22.42 -12.73 -19.06
CA LYS A 190 22.19 -14.03 -19.71
C LYS A 190 21.58 -13.91 -21.11
N THR A 191 22.30 -14.43 -22.08
CA THR A 191 22.00 -14.54 -23.52
C THR A 191 20.84 -15.48 -23.88
N GLU A 192 19.94 -15.80 -22.94
CA GLU A 192 18.80 -16.69 -23.21
C GLU A 192 17.48 -16.03 -22.79
N ASN A 193 16.57 -15.83 -23.75
CA ASN A 193 15.23 -15.29 -23.52
C ASN A 193 14.44 -16.18 -22.53
N ASP A 194 13.70 -15.56 -21.60
CA ASP A 194 12.81 -16.25 -20.63
C ASP A 194 11.78 -17.16 -21.31
N ILE A 195 11.32 -16.79 -22.51
CA ILE A 195 10.43 -17.65 -23.33
C ILE A 195 11.17 -18.94 -23.73
N GLY A 196 12.47 -18.88 -24.02
CA GLY A 196 13.29 -20.05 -24.30
C GLY A 196 13.47 -20.94 -23.08
N GLN A 197 13.64 -20.38 -21.88
CA GLN A 197 13.69 -21.16 -20.64
C GLN A 197 12.35 -21.80 -20.33
N LEU A 198 11.24 -21.08 -20.54
CA LEU A 198 9.90 -21.61 -20.34
C LEU A 198 9.61 -22.74 -21.35
N ILE A 199 10.00 -22.58 -22.61
CA ILE A 199 9.93 -23.66 -23.61
C ILE A 199 10.80 -24.85 -23.18
N LYS A 200 12.02 -24.63 -22.67
CA LYS A 200 12.89 -25.72 -22.16
C LYS A 200 12.24 -26.47 -20.98
N VAL A 201 11.63 -25.77 -20.03
CA VAL A 201 10.91 -26.39 -18.90
C VAL A 201 9.66 -27.14 -19.38
N THR A 202 8.90 -26.53 -20.28
CA THR A 202 7.69 -27.18 -20.85
C THR A 202 8.08 -28.42 -21.66
N GLN A 203 9.17 -28.36 -22.41
CA GLN A 203 9.74 -29.51 -23.12
C GLN A 203 10.26 -30.58 -22.16
N ALA A 204 10.88 -30.21 -21.04
CA ALA A 204 11.31 -31.18 -20.02
C ALA A 204 10.11 -31.96 -19.44
N ILE A 205 9.04 -31.26 -19.07
CA ILE A 205 7.81 -31.89 -18.54
C ILE A 205 7.15 -32.78 -19.59
N LEU A 206 7.03 -32.31 -20.84
CA LEU A 206 6.44 -33.08 -21.95
C LEU A 206 7.29 -34.30 -22.34
N ASN A 207 8.61 -34.23 -22.13
CA ASN A 207 9.52 -35.34 -22.42
C ASN A 207 9.58 -36.35 -21.26
N GLU A 208 9.45 -35.91 -20.01
CA GLU A 208 9.37 -36.80 -18.84
C GLU A 208 8.17 -37.75 -18.93
N ASP A 209 7.01 -37.28 -19.41
CA ASP A 209 5.82 -38.12 -19.63
C ASP A 209 6.02 -39.20 -20.71
N ASN A 210 6.98 -39.03 -21.63
CA ASN A 210 7.29 -40.02 -22.67
C ASN A 210 8.36 -41.05 -22.25
N THR A 211 8.95 -40.92 -21.05
CA THR A 211 9.98 -41.84 -20.54
C THR A 211 9.49 -42.76 -19.41
N ALA A 212 8.21 -42.71 -19.06
CA ALA A 212 7.60 -43.50 -17.99
C ALA A 212 7.42 -45.00 -18.28
N GLU A 213 8.00 -45.55 -19.36
CA GLU A 213 8.04 -47.00 -19.61
C GLU A 213 9.43 -47.65 -19.42
N ASN A 214 10.50 -46.92 -19.08
CA ASN A 214 11.80 -47.58 -18.86
C ASN A 214 12.78 -46.88 -17.91
N THR A 215 12.31 -46.45 -16.74
CA THR A 215 13.22 -46.06 -15.65
C THR A 215 13.46 -47.24 -14.72
N GLN A 216 14.40 -48.10 -15.11
CA GLN A 216 15.14 -48.88 -14.12
C GLN A 216 15.80 -47.87 -13.17
N ILE A 217 15.31 -47.85 -11.93
CA ILE A 217 15.92 -47.08 -10.84
C ILE A 217 17.42 -47.46 -10.83
N PRO A 218 18.35 -46.49 -10.92
CA PRO A 218 19.78 -46.78 -10.84
C PRO A 218 20.03 -47.56 -9.56
N SER A 219 20.59 -48.77 -9.66
CA SER A 219 20.80 -49.67 -8.53
C SER A 219 21.63 -49.04 -7.39
N ALA A 220 22.41 -47.99 -7.70
CA ALA A 220 23.15 -47.19 -6.74
C ALA A 220 22.24 -46.42 -5.75
N LEU A 221 21.12 -45.86 -6.20
CA LEU A 221 20.20 -45.11 -5.34
C LEU A 221 19.34 -46.02 -4.44
N ARG A 222 19.16 -47.29 -4.80
CA ARG A 222 18.52 -48.26 -3.89
C ARG A 222 19.40 -48.62 -2.70
N ALA A 223 20.72 -48.74 -2.91
CA ALA A 223 21.65 -49.10 -1.84
C ALA A 223 21.79 -48.00 -0.79
N GLU A 224 21.78 -46.73 -1.19
CA GLU A 224 21.84 -45.60 -0.25
C GLU A 224 20.56 -45.47 0.59
N VAL A 225 19.39 -45.67 -0.01
CA VAL A 225 18.11 -45.61 0.72
C VAL A 225 17.96 -46.79 1.69
N GLU A 226 18.46 -47.99 1.35
CA GLU A 226 18.45 -49.12 2.29
C GLU A 226 19.40 -48.89 3.48
N HIS A 227 20.55 -48.24 3.27
CA HIS A 227 21.48 -47.90 4.35
C HIS A 227 20.89 -46.87 5.33
N GLU A 228 20.22 -45.82 4.82
CA GLU A 228 19.58 -44.82 5.68
C GLU A 228 18.39 -45.39 6.47
N LEU A 229 17.65 -46.36 5.91
CA LEU A 229 16.53 -46.98 6.60
C LEU A 229 16.97 -47.94 7.73
N ASP A 230 18.13 -48.57 7.61
CA ASP A 230 18.70 -49.41 8.67
C ASP A 230 19.28 -48.57 9.82
N GLU A 231 19.82 -47.38 9.56
CA GLU A 231 20.24 -46.43 10.62
C GLU A 231 19.04 -45.93 11.44
N ILE A 232 17.90 -45.70 10.81
CA ILE A 232 16.67 -45.25 11.50
C ILE A 232 16.08 -46.38 12.37
N ARG A 233 16.32 -47.66 12.06
CA ARG A 233 15.81 -48.81 12.84
C ARG A 233 16.63 -49.13 14.09
N LEU A 234 17.82 -48.53 14.24
CA LEU A 234 18.71 -48.74 15.38
C LEU A 234 18.56 -47.68 16.50
N PHE A 235 17.69 -46.69 16.30
CA PHE A 235 17.26 -45.72 17.32
C PHE A 235 15.83 -46.00 17.79
#